data_AF-A0A0C1GTD3-F1
#
_entry.id   AF-A0A0C1GTD3-F1
#
_cell.length_a   1.000
_cell.length_b   1.000
_cell.length_c   1.000
_cell.angle_alpha   90.00
_cell.angle_beta   90.00
_cell.angle_gamma   90.00
#
_symmetry.space_group_name_H-M   'P 1'
#
loop_
_entity.id
_entity.type
_entity.pdbx_description
1 polymer ?
#
loop_
_entity_poly.entity_id
_entity_poly.type
_entity_poly.pdbx_seq_one_letter_code
_entity_poly.pdbx_strand_id
1 'polypeptide(L)'
;MNSHPSLSSRYRELIGDLAGSLNAPEVKREATASLRALISEVRMVPDADAPGGHQLKLVGELAGIMALDQPESKKPPKGLCRRVLLHK
;
A
#
# COMPACT_ATOMS: atom_id res chain seq x y z
N MET A 1 -10.54 9.79 17.32
CA MET A 1 -10.02 8.56 17.96
C MET A 1 -8.86 8.95 18.87
N ASN A 2 -9.06 8.96 20.19
CA ASN A 2 -7.96 9.24 21.11
C ASN A 2 -7.47 7.91 21.68
N SER A 3 -6.48 7.31 21.03
CA SER A 3 -5.74 6.19 21.60
C SER A 3 -5.01 6.70 22.84
N HIS A 4 -5.25 6.05 23.98
CA HIS A 4 -4.61 6.38 25.24
C HIS A 4 -3.10 6.51 25.03
N PRO A 5 -2.46 7.64 25.39
CA PRO A 5 -1.09 7.95 24.97
C PRO A 5 -0.07 6.89 25.38
N SER A 6 -0.32 6.13 26.46
CA SER A 6 0.53 5.01 26.88
C SER A 6 0.39 3.75 26.01
N LEU A 7 -0.79 3.49 25.44
CA LEU A 7 -1.02 2.33 24.57
C LEU A 7 -0.49 2.59 23.17
N SER A 8 -0.64 3.83 22.68
CA SER A 8 -0.10 4.20 21.38
C SER A 8 1.44 4.25 21.39
N SER A 9 2.07 4.69 22.48
CA SER A 9 3.54 4.64 22.61
C SER A 9 4.04 3.20 22.66
N ARG A 10 3.42 2.34 23.48
CA ARG A 10 3.81 0.94 23.61
C ARG A 10 3.60 0.16 22.31
N TYR A 11 2.53 0.45 21.57
CA TYR A 11 2.31 -0.16 20.26
C TYR A 11 3.42 0.24 19.26
N ARG A 12 3.83 1.52 19.24
CA ARG A 12 4.94 1.97 18.38
C ARG A 12 6.26 1.28 18.72
N GLU A 13 6.55 1.09 20.00
CA GLU A 13 7.74 0.38 20.47
C GLU A 13 7.74 -1.07 19.95
N LEU A 14 6.64 -1.81 20.15
CA LEU A 14 6.50 -3.19 19.68
C LEU A 14 6.68 -3.32 18.16
N ILE A 15 6.10 -2.39 17.39
CA ILE A 15 6.27 -2.37 15.93
C ILE A 15 7.71 -2.03 15.55
N GLY A 16 8.37 -1.13 16.28
CA GLY A 16 9.79 -0.81 16.10
C GLY A 16 10.70 -2.02 16.34
N ASP A 17 10.49 -2.72 17.45
CA ASP A 17 11.26 -3.91 17.81
C ASP A 17 11.08 -5.05 16.81
N LEU A 18 9.84 -5.25 16.35
CA LEU A 18 9.53 -6.23 15.31
C LEU A 18 10.21 -5.85 13.98
N ALA A 19 10.10 -4.59 13.56
CA ALA A 19 10.74 -4.12 12.34
C ALA A 19 12.28 -4.23 12.42
N GLY A 20 12.87 -3.94 13.57
CA GLY A 20 14.30 -4.15 13.83
C GLY A 20 14.68 -5.61 13.70
N SER A 21 13.94 -6.50 14.37
CA SER A 21 14.17 -7.95 14.35
C SER A 21 14.08 -8.54 12.95
N LEU A 22 13.07 -8.16 12.15
CA LEU A 22 12.90 -8.63 10.77
C LEU A 22 13.98 -8.09 9.81
N ASN A 23 14.69 -7.02 10.18
CA ASN A 23 15.79 -6.47 9.39
C ASN A 23 17.17 -7.02 9.78
N ALA A 24 17.27 -7.82 10.84
CA ALA A 24 18.53 -8.45 11.23
C ALA A 24 19.07 -9.33 10.08
N PRO A 25 20.37 -9.25 9.74
CA PRO A 25 20.91 -9.86 8.53
C PRO A 25 20.72 -11.38 8.46
N GLU A 26 20.62 -12.04 9.62
CA GLU A 26 20.42 -13.48 9.76
C GLU A 26 19.02 -13.92 9.28
N VAL A 27 18.00 -13.09 9.49
CA VAL A 27 16.58 -13.42 9.21
C VAL A 27 15.99 -12.63 8.05
N LYS A 28 16.64 -11.53 7.63
CA LYS A 28 16.12 -10.59 6.61
C LYS A 28 15.71 -11.27 5.31
N ARG A 29 16.47 -12.29 4.88
CA ARG A 29 16.17 -13.01 3.64
C ARG A 29 14.85 -13.77 3.72
N GLU A 30 14.62 -14.47 4.83
CA GLU A 30 13.38 -15.24 5.07
C GLU A 30 12.18 -14.31 5.30
N ALA A 31 12.39 -13.25 6.08
CA ALA A 31 11.37 -12.21 6.30
C ALA A 31 10.93 -11.59 4.96
N THR A 32 11.89 -11.25 4.09
CA THR A 32 11.60 -10.70 2.76
C THR A 32 10.86 -11.70 1.88
N ALA A 33 11.23 -12.99 1.93
CA ALA A 33 10.53 -14.03 1.16
C ALA A 33 9.08 -14.17 1.62
N SER A 34 8.84 -14.15 2.93
CA SER A 34 7.50 -14.24 3.52
C SER A 34 6.63 -13.03 3.15
N LEU A 35 7.17 -11.81 3.27
CA LEU A 35 6.47 -10.58 2.85
C LEU A 35 6.17 -10.58 1.35
N ARG A 36 7.12 -11.06 0.53
CA ARG A 36 6.93 -11.17 -0.92
C ARG A 36 5.86 -12.20 -1.29
N ALA A 37 5.69 -13.27 -0.52
CA ALA A 37 4.63 -14.25 -0.75
C ALA A 37 3.21 -13.66 -0.62
N LEU A 38 3.07 -12.55 0.12
CA LEU A 38 1.82 -11.79 0.23
C LEU A 38 1.54 -10.86 -0.97
N ILE A 39 2.51 -10.72 -1.89
CA ILE A 39 2.39 -9.93 -3.12
C ILE A 39 2.07 -10.88 -4.27
N SER A 40 0.89 -10.73 -4.86
CA SER A 40 0.48 -11.48 -6.05
C SER A 40 1.14 -10.94 -7.32
N GLU A 41 1.28 -9.61 -7.43
CA GLU A 41 1.94 -8.96 -8.57
C GLU A 41 2.32 -7.51 -8.25
N VAL A 42 3.21 -6.95 -9.06
CA VAL A 42 3.59 -5.53 -9.05
C VAL A 42 3.27 -4.94 -10.42
N ARG A 43 2.37 -3.96 -10.47
CA ARG A 43 1.94 -3.31 -11.71
C ARG A 43 2.48 -1.89 -11.81
N MET A 44 2.94 -1.50 -12.99
CA MET A 44 3.18 -0.11 -13.33
C MET A 44 1.89 0.50 -13.87
N VAL A 45 1.46 1.63 -13.31
CA VAL A 45 0.21 2.30 -13.66
C VAL A 45 0.52 3.75 -14.01
N PRO A 46 -0.01 4.30 -15.11
CA PRO A 46 0.11 5.71 -15.42
C PRO A 46 -0.37 6.59 -14.27
N ASP A 47 0.41 7.62 -13.96
CA ASP A 47 0.09 8.64 -12.98
C ASP A 47 0.71 9.97 -13.39
N ALA A 48 -0.13 10.92 -13.80
CA ALA A 48 0.29 12.23 -14.27
C ALA A 48 0.96 13.07 -13.17
N ASP A 49 0.69 12.76 -11.91
CA ASP A 49 1.22 13.47 -10.74
C ASP A 49 2.55 12.84 -10.25
N ALA A 50 2.92 11.66 -10.77
CA ALA A 50 4.13 10.95 -10.36
C ALA A 50 5.38 11.39 -11.17
N PRO A 51 6.57 11.45 -10.54
CA PRO A 51 7.82 11.62 -11.26
C PRO A 51 7.99 10.52 -12.31
N GLY A 52 8.01 10.90 -13.59
CA GLY A 52 8.11 9.96 -14.72
C GLY A 52 6.77 9.44 -15.25
N GLY A 53 5.63 9.98 -14.82
CA GLY A 53 4.31 9.70 -15.41
C GLY A 53 3.72 8.34 -15.04
N HIS A 54 4.34 7.61 -14.12
CA HIS A 54 3.94 6.27 -13.70
C HIS A 54 4.19 6.05 -12.21
N GLN A 55 3.37 5.19 -11.60
CA GLN A 55 3.54 4.70 -10.24
C GLN A 55 3.54 3.17 -10.22
N LEU A 56 4.24 2.58 -9.25
CA LEU A 56 4.15 1.16 -8.97
C LEU A 56 3.00 0.91 -7.99
N LYS A 57 2.16 -0.08 -8.31
CA LYS A 57 1.11 -0.58 -7.42
C LYS A 57 1.37 -2.04 -7.09
N LEU A 58 1.24 -2.35 -5.80
CA LEU A 58 1.21 -3.71 -5.31
C LEU A 58 -0.21 -4.27 -5.42
N VAL A 59 -0.31 -5.56 -5.73
CA VAL A 59 -1.57 -6.32 -5.69
C VAL A 59 -1.33 -7.57 -4.85
N GLY A 60 -2.32 -7.95 -4.05
CA GLY A 60 -2.25 -9.08 -3.11
C GLY A 60 -2.67 -8.66 -1.70
N GLU A 61 -2.47 -9.55 -0.74
CA GLU A 61 -2.86 -9.34 0.66
C GLU A 61 -2.10 -8.18 1.29
N LEU A 62 -0.81 -8.04 0.97
CA LEU A 62 0.01 -6.93 1.48
C LEU A 62 -0.53 -5.56 1.02
N ALA A 63 -1.04 -5.47 -0.21
CA ALA A 63 -1.66 -4.25 -0.71
C ALA A 63 -2.94 -3.89 0.07
N GLY A 64 -3.72 -4.90 0.47
CA GLY A 64 -4.91 -4.73 1.30
C GLY A 64 -4.57 -4.18 2.69
N ILE A 65 -3.53 -4.73 3.33
CA ILE A 65 -3.06 -4.24 4.65
C ILE A 65 -2.60 -2.78 4.55
N MET A 66 -1.81 -2.43 3.52
CA MET A 66 -1.33 -1.06 3.31
C MET A 66 -2.45 -0.07 2.94
N ALA A 67 -3.58 -0.54 2.42
CA ALA A 67 -4.72 0.32 2.11
C ALA A 67 -5.46 0.79 3.38
N LEU A 68 -5.33 0.08 4.51
CA LEU A 68 -5.99 0.43 5.77
C LEU A 68 -5.43 1.70 6.41
N ASP A 69 -4.17 2.04 6.13
CA ASP A 69 -3.49 3.24 6.64
C ASP A 69 -3.68 4.46 5.72
N GLN A 70 -4.12 4.24 4.48
CA GLN A 70 -4.30 5.33 3.54
C GLN A 70 -5.58 6.10 3.86
N PRO A 71 -5.53 7.43 4.02
CA PRO A 71 -6.76 8.23 4.08
C PRO A 71 -7.51 8.02 2.77
N GLU A 72 -8.78 7.62 2.86
CA GLU A 72 -9.72 7.34 1.74
C GLU A 72 -9.49 8.33 0.59
N SER A 73 -8.62 7.94 -0.36
CA SER A 73 -8.28 8.79 -1.49
C SER A 73 -9.33 8.53 -2.54
N LYS A 74 -10.51 9.12 -2.30
CA LYS A 74 -11.65 9.11 -3.20
C LYS A 74 -11.31 9.92 -4.46
N LYS A 75 -10.48 9.37 -5.35
CA LYS A 75 -10.35 9.88 -6.71
C LYS A 75 -11.28 9.02 -7.57
N PRO A 76 -12.48 9.52 -7.94
CA PRO A 76 -13.37 8.76 -8.81
C PRO A 76 -12.66 8.49 -10.15
N PRO A 77 -12.96 7.37 -10.83
CA PRO A 77 -12.38 7.08 -12.12
C PRO A 77 -12.75 8.20 -13.11
N LYS A 78 -11.75 8.99 -13.52
CA LYS A 78 -11.85 9.90 -14.65
C LYS A 78 -11.89 9.04 -15.92
N GLY A 79 -13.08 8.55 -16.27
CA GLY A 79 -13.16 7.57 -17.35
C GLY A 79 -14.55 7.15 -17.81
N LEU A 80 -15.60 7.94 -17.57
CA LEU A 80 -16.91 7.68 -18.19
C LEU A 80 -17.48 8.93 -18.87
N CYS A 81 -16.79 9.41 -19.91
CA CYS A 81 -17.46 10.09 -21.01
C CYS A 81 -17.59 9.09 -22.17
N ARG A 82 -18.58 8.19 -22.06
CA ARG A 82 -18.98 7.37 -23.21
C ARG A 82 -19.75 8.30 -24.14
N ARG A 83 -19.11 8.73 -25.22
CA ARG A 83 -19.75 9.42 -26.35
C ARG A 83 -20.81 8.48 -26.93
N VAL A 84 -22.07 8.66 -26.54
CA VAL A 84 -23.19 8.06 -27.27
C VAL A 84 -23.42 8.96 -28.47
N LEU A 85 -22.75 8.65 -29.58
CA LEU A 85 -23.27 8.99 -30.90
C LEU A 85 -24.49 8.09 -31.10
N LEU A 86 -25.70 8.64 -31.03
CA LEU A 86 -26.85 8.02 -31.68
C LEU A 86 -27.69 9.08 -32.41
N HIS A 87 -27.76 8.86 -33.72
CA HIS A 87 -28.66 9.42 -34.71
C HIS A 87 -30.07 9.73 -34.20
N LYS A 88 -30.59 10.90 -34.60
CA LYS A 88 -31.66 11.01 -35.61
C LYS A 88 -31.50 12.33 -36.36
#